data_AF-A0A2X0TYB9-F1
#
_entry.id   AF-A0A2X0TYB9-F1
#
_cell.length_a   1.000
_cell.length_b   1.000
_cell.length_c   1.000
_cell.angle_alpha   90.00
_cell.angle_beta   90.00
_cell.angle_gamma   90.00
#
_symmetry.space_group_name_H-M   'P 1'
#
loop_
_entity.id
_entity.type
_entity.pdbx_description
1 polymer ?
#
loop_
_entity_poly.entity_id
_entity_poly.type
_entity_poly.pdbx_seq_one_letter_code
_entity_poly.pdbx_strand_id
1 'polypeptide(L)'
;MNSSVHSRGVGTRAWFAIEAAHSHVTEWTLETPYFEVRNIHFYVNKCGFHIVEFFNERHPDPSHPRGADEPMGEADYMFRFVKRVNR
;
A
#
# COMPACT_ATOMS: atom_id res chain seq x y z
N MET A 1 19.43 1.70 -4.55
CA MET A 1 18.61 2.81 -4.03
C MET A 1 19.41 3.54 -2.97
N ASN A 2 19.56 4.87 -3.08
CA ASN A 2 20.46 5.64 -2.23
C ASN A 2 19.78 5.91 -0.88
N SER A 3 20.31 5.32 0.20
CA SER A 3 19.73 5.35 1.54
C SER A 3 19.76 6.74 2.21
N SER A 4 20.47 7.71 1.61
CA SER A 4 20.70 9.05 2.19
C SER A 4 19.48 10.00 2.17
N VAL A 5 18.36 9.60 1.54
CA VAL A 5 17.14 10.42 1.41
C VAL A 5 15.93 9.87 2.16
N HIS A 6 16.07 8.71 2.82
CA HIS A 6 15.04 8.24 3.72
C HIS A 6 14.79 9.26 4.85
N SER A 7 13.53 9.41 5.26
CA SER A 7 13.12 10.23 6.41
C SER A 7 13.21 11.76 6.26
N ARG A 8 13.41 12.32 5.05
CA ARG A 8 13.34 13.79 4.81
C ARG A 8 11.96 14.31 4.35
N GLY A 9 10.90 13.55 4.64
CA GLY A 9 9.52 13.91 4.29
C GLY A 9 9.22 13.92 2.78
N VAL A 10 10.10 13.36 1.93
CA VAL A 10 9.90 13.31 0.47
C VAL A 10 8.62 12.54 0.14
N GLY A 11 8.40 11.39 0.76
CA GLY A 11 7.18 10.59 0.57
C GLY A 11 5.92 11.38 0.91
N THR A 12 5.90 12.08 2.05
CA THR A 12 4.76 12.92 2.44
C THR A 12 4.48 14.03 1.43
N ARG A 13 5.52 14.74 0.96
CA ARG A 13 5.35 15.81 -0.04
C ARG A 13 4.86 15.26 -1.38
N ALA A 14 5.40 14.12 -1.81
CA ALA A 14 4.96 13.47 -3.04
C ALA A 14 3.49 13.06 -2.95
N TRP A 15 3.08 12.43 -1.84
CA TRP A 15 1.70 12.03 -1.63
C TRP A 15 0.73 13.23 -1.65
N PHE A 16 1.04 14.31 -0.92
CA PHE A 16 0.18 15.50 -0.90
C PHE A 16 0.09 16.19 -2.26
N ALA A 17 1.19 16.20 -3.03
CA ALA A 17 1.17 16.74 -4.39
C ALA A 17 0.27 15.91 -5.32
N ILE A 18 0.30 14.58 -5.20
CA ILE A 18 -0.59 13.67 -5.94
C ILE A 18 -2.05 13.96 -5.58
N GLU A 19 -2.39 14.06 -4.30
CA GLU A 19 -3.76 14.34 -3.87
C GLU A 19 -4.25 15.70 -4.38
N ALA A 20 -3.40 16.73 -4.32
CA ALA A 20 -3.73 18.07 -4.82
C ALA A 20 -3.95 18.08 -6.35
N ALA A 21 -3.11 17.36 -7.10
CA ALA A 21 -3.21 17.28 -8.56
C ALA A 21 -4.44 16.49 -9.03
N HIS A 22 -4.90 15.53 -8.22
CA HIS A 22 -6.01 14.64 -8.56
C HIS A 22 -7.19 14.81 -7.59
N SER A 23 -7.59 16.06 -7.36
CA SER A 23 -8.65 16.40 -6.40
C SER A 23 -10.02 15.76 -6.71
N HIS A 24 -10.24 15.30 -7.94
CA HIS A 24 -11.46 14.60 -8.38
C HIS A 24 -11.53 13.13 -7.93
N VAL A 25 -10.42 12.54 -7.50
CA VAL A 25 -10.38 11.13 -7.06
C VAL A 25 -11.07 11.01 -5.70
N THR A 26 -12.05 10.10 -5.62
CA THR A 26 -12.84 9.84 -4.42
C THR A 26 -12.32 8.65 -3.62
N GLU A 27 -11.55 7.76 -4.24
CA GLU A 27 -10.97 6.59 -3.60
C GLU A 27 -9.58 6.29 -4.18
N TRP A 28 -8.62 6.02 -3.29
CA TRP A 28 -7.29 5.55 -3.64
C TRP A 28 -7.09 4.14 -3.14
N THR A 29 -6.45 3.29 -3.93
CA THR A 29 -6.11 1.92 -3.55
C THR A 29 -4.63 1.65 -3.80
N LEU A 30 -4.01 0.85 -2.94
CA LEU A 30 -2.64 0.35 -3.13
C LEU A 30 -2.45 -0.97 -2.40
N GLU A 31 -1.34 -1.64 -2.72
CA GLU A 31 -0.88 -2.82 -2.02
C GLU A 31 0.60 -2.67 -1.64
N THR A 32 0.99 -3.25 -0.51
CA THR A 32 2.40 -3.36 -0.10
C THR A 32 2.64 -4.69 0.62
N PRO A 33 3.86 -5.25 0.58
CA PRO A 33 4.18 -6.45 1.35
C PRO A 33 3.88 -6.29 2.83
N TYR A 34 3.39 -7.36 3.46
CA TYR A 34 2.92 -7.35 4.85
C TYR A 34 4.04 -7.01 5.86
N PHE A 35 5.30 -7.30 5.51
CA PHE A 35 6.47 -7.06 6.35
C PHE A 35 7.06 -5.65 6.19
N GLU A 36 6.59 -4.84 5.24
CA GLU A 36 7.11 -3.49 4.98
C GLU A 36 6.56 -2.46 5.99
N VAL A 37 6.90 -2.65 7.27
CA VAL A 37 6.38 -1.85 8.41
C VAL A 37 6.53 -0.34 8.18
N ARG A 38 7.61 0.10 7.51
CA ARG A 38 7.83 1.52 7.19
C ARG A 38 6.76 2.06 6.23
N ASN A 39 6.42 1.30 5.19
CA ASN A 39 5.40 1.67 4.22
C ASN A 39 4.02 1.62 4.89
N ILE A 40 3.75 0.57 5.68
CA ILE A 40 2.50 0.42 6.42
C ILE A 40 2.28 1.63 7.35
N HIS A 41 3.29 2.00 8.15
CA HIS A 41 3.22 3.20 8.99
C HIS A 41 2.95 4.47 8.15
N PHE A 42 3.65 4.63 7.02
CA PHE A 42 3.47 5.78 6.15
C PHE A 42 2.04 5.86 5.60
N TYR A 43 1.53 4.78 4.99
CA TYR A 43 0.20 4.77 4.41
C TYR A 43 -0.91 4.94 5.47
N VAL A 44 -0.82 4.21 6.58
CA VAL A 44 -1.85 4.25 7.63
C VAL A 44 -1.77 5.57 8.42
N ASN A 45 -0.65 5.84 9.06
CA ASN A 45 -0.57 6.92 10.05
C ASN A 45 -0.28 8.30 9.45
N LYS A 46 0.33 8.36 8.26
CA LYS A 46 0.71 9.64 7.63
C LYS A 46 -0.22 10.02 6.48
N CYS A 47 -0.64 9.05 5.68
CA CYS A 47 -1.49 9.30 4.50
C CYS A 47 -2.98 9.10 4.77
N GLY A 48 -3.36 8.38 5.83
CA GLY A 48 -4.77 8.13 6.18
C GLY A 48 -5.44 7.01 5.38
N PHE A 49 -4.66 6.04 4.89
CA PHE A 49 -5.19 4.80 4.34
C PHE A 49 -5.63 3.83 5.45
N HIS A 50 -6.53 2.94 5.10
CA HIS A 50 -6.94 1.81 5.93
C HIS A 50 -6.57 0.51 5.25
N ILE A 51 -6.02 -0.45 6.01
CA ILE A 51 -5.89 -1.83 5.54
C ILE A 51 -7.30 -2.42 5.46
N VAL A 52 -7.66 -2.96 4.30
CA VAL A 52 -8.97 -3.57 4.05
C VAL A 52 -8.91 -5.06 3.76
N GLU A 53 -7.73 -5.58 3.40
CA GLU A 53 -7.58 -6.97 3.02
C GLU A 53 -6.14 -7.45 3.26
N PHE A 54 -5.98 -8.73 3.61
CA PHE A 54 -4.70 -9.39 3.80
C PHE A 54 -4.62 -10.61 2.90
N PHE A 55 -3.76 -10.54 1.89
CA PHE A 55 -3.54 -11.63 0.94
C PHE A 55 -2.45 -12.57 1.46
N ASN A 56 -2.81 -13.84 1.61
CA ASN A 56 -1.96 -14.91 2.14
C ASN A 56 -2.33 -16.25 1.50
N GLU A 57 -1.59 -17.32 1.82
CA GLU A 57 -1.75 -18.64 1.17
C GLU A 57 -3.21 -19.16 1.20
N ARG A 58 -3.99 -18.78 2.21
CA ARG A 58 -5.40 -19.20 2.41
C ARG A 58 -6.41 -18.19 1.87
N HIS A 59 -5.95 -17.00 1.50
CA HIS A 59 -6.72 -15.91 0.94
C HIS A 59 -5.89 -15.24 -0.17
N PRO A 60 -5.73 -15.88 -1.33
CA PRO A 60 -4.92 -15.32 -2.41
C PRO A 60 -5.60 -14.10 -3.04
N ASP A 61 -4.79 -13.20 -3.62
CA ASP A 61 -5.31 -12.07 -4.37
C ASP A 61 -5.96 -12.53 -5.68
N PRO A 62 -7.27 -12.31 -5.88
CA PRO A 62 -7.96 -12.70 -7.11
C PRO A 62 -7.51 -11.92 -8.34
N SER A 63 -6.91 -10.74 -8.16
CA SER A 63 -6.40 -9.90 -9.26
C SER A 63 -5.03 -10.33 -9.76
N HIS A 64 -4.26 -11.05 -8.92
CA HIS A 64 -2.95 -11.62 -9.26
C HIS A 64 -2.95 -13.14 -9.01
N PRO A 65 -3.69 -13.91 -9.83
CA PRO A 65 -3.77 -15.36 -9.64
C PRO A 65 -2.40 -15.99 -9.82
N ARG A 66 -1.90 -16.66 -8.78
CA ARG A 66 -0.72 -17.52 -8.86
C ARG A 66 -1.09 -18.87 -9.45
N GLY A 67 -0.13 -19.53 -10.08
CA GLY A 67 -0.30 -20.91 -10.53
C GLY A 67 -0.62 -21.83 -9.35
N ALA A 68 -1.45 -22.85 -9.56
CA ALA A 68 -1.86 -23.78 -8.50
C ALA A 68 -0.67 -24.49 -7.81
N ASP A 69 0.46 -24.61 -8.50
CA ASP A 69 1.69 -25.25 -8.02
C ASP A 69 2.73 -24.26 -7.48
N GLU A 70 2.43 -22.96 -7.42
CA GLU A 70 3.32 -21.95 -6.85
C GLU A 70 2.99 -21.70 -5.38
N PRO A 71 3.75 -22.28 -4.43
CA PRO A 71 3.52 -22.04 -3.02
C PRO A 71 3.77 -20.57 -2.69
N MET A 72 2.84 -19.95 -1.97
CA MET A 72 2.99 -18.57 -1.52
C MET A 72 3.65 -18.55 -0.14
N GLY A 73 4.85 -17.97 -0.05
CA GLY A 73 5.56 -17.81 1.20
C GLY A 73 5.15 -16.55 1.94
N GLU A 74 5.58 -16.39 3.20
CA GLU A 74 5.36 -15.14 3.93
C GLU A 74 5.88 -13.92 3.17
N ALA A 75 7.02 -14.03 2.48
CA ALA A 75 7.60 -12.96 1.67
C ALA A 75 6.67 -12.47 0.53
N ASP A 76 5.66 -13.24 0.19
CA ASP A 76 4.68 -12.93 -0.85
C ASP A 76 3.39 -12.30 -0.31
N TYR A 77 3.20 -12.27 1.01
CA TYR A 77 1.95 -11.78 1.59
C TYR A 77 1.84 -10.26 1.45
N MET A 78 0.64 -9.78 1.14
CA MET A 78 0.37 -8.38 0.83
C MET A 78 -0.78 -7.86 1.68
N PHE A 79 -0.74 -6.58 2.03
CA PHE A 79 -1.92 -5.86 2.51
C PHE A 79 -2.47 -4.98 1.39
N ARG A 80 -3.80 -4.96 1.25
CA ARG A 80 -4.52 -3.99 0.44
C ARG A 80 -4.99 -2.83 1.29
N PHE A 81 -4.83 -1.63 0.77
CA PHE A 81 -5.18 -0.39 1.44
C PHE A 81 -6.18 0.41 0.62
N VAL A 82 -7.08 1.10 1.31
CA VAL A 82 -8.05 2.03 0.72
C VAL A 82 -8.01 3.35 1.50
N LYS A 83 -8.00 4.47 0.78
CA LYS A 83 -8.29 5.80 1.33
C LYS A 83 -9.49 6.39 0.59
N ARG A 84 -10.56 6.68 1.31
CA ARG A 84 -11.74 7.38 0.77
C ARG A 84 -11.65 8.86 1.09
N VAL A 85 -11.82 9.70 0.08
CA VAL A 85 -11.87 11.14 0.23
C VAL A 85 -13.33 11.54 0.37
N ASN A 86 -13.80 11.63 1.61
CA ASN A 86 -15.11 12.22 1.88
C ASN A 86 -15.00 13.73 1.65
N ARG A 87 -15.82 14.26 0.75
CA ARG A 87 -15.97 15.71 0.53
C ARG A 87 -17.09 16.26 1.39
#